data_AF-A0A0Q8D6Q6-F1
#
_entry.id   AF-A0A0Q8D6Q6-F1
#
_cell.length_a   1.000
_cell.length_b   1.000
_cell.length_c   1.000
_cell.angle_alpha   90.00
_cell.angle_beta   90.00
_cell.angle_gamma   90.00
#
_symmetry.space_group_name_H-M   'P 1'
#
loop_
_entity.id
_entity.type
_entity.pdbx_description
1 polymer ?
#
loop_
_entity_poly.entity_id
_entity_poly.type
_entity_poly.pdbx_seq_one_letter_code
_entity_poly.pdbx_strand_id
1 'polypeptide(L)'
;MSARRGANAAALMLALALSGGAAAAETDAARSEVESGAVRLLRELAIADGMRLSRASLCGYGEDDLGRLAASLRAQTDARAREAGVSVDEARYGDDMYEGMGQSMIELLKLPAEEIADEQSYRASHCAEVRGDIDALLRQAP
;
A
#
# COMPACT_ATOMS: atom_id res chain seq x y z
N MET A 1 40.66 -47.80 57.20
CA MET A 1 39.59 -48.27 56.28
C MET A 1 39.53 -47.28 55.12
N SER A 2 40.21 -47.57 54.01
CA SER A 2 39.66 -48.17 52.77
C SER A 2 38.63 -47.28 52.05
N ALA A 3 38.58 -47.10 50.73
CA ALA A 3 39.50 -47.02 49.59
C ALA A 3 38.61 -46.80 48.32
N ARG A 4 39.23 -46.33 47.22
CA ARG A 4 38.79 -46.41 45.79
C ARG A 4 37.77 -45.37 45.33
N ARG A 5 38.11 -44.46 44.40
CA ARG A 5 38.29 -44.61 42.92
C ARG A 5 37.06 -45.15 42.20
N GLY A 6 36.46 -44.27 41.40
CA GLY A 6 35.60 -44.57 40.26
C GLY A 6 35.76 -43.48 39.19
N ALA A 7 36.83 -43.59 38.41
CA ALA A 7 36.86 -43.03 37.05
C ALA A 7 36.18 -44.04 36.12
N ASN A 8 35.51 -43.54 35.08
CA ASN A 8 34.89 -44.20 33.91
C ASN A 8 33.44 -43.73 33.79
N ALA A 9 32.94 -43.22 32.67
CA ALA A 9 33.48 -43.14 31.32
C ALA A 9 32.60 -42.18 30.50
N ALA A 10 33.12 -41.84 29.32
CA ALA A 10 32.38 -41.39 28.15
C ALA A 10 31.77 -39.98 28.26
N ALA A 11 32.48 -38.98 27.74
CA ALA A 11 32.41 -38.64 26.31
C ALA A 11 31.00 -38.15 25.91
N LEU A 12 30.83 -36.84 25.96
CA LEU A 12 30.16 -36.17 24.85
C LEU A 12 30.72 -34.74 24.73
N MET A 13 31.90 -34.67 24.12
CA MET A 13 32.21 -33.51 23.28
C MET A 13 31.19 -33.51 22.15
N LEU A 14 30.29 -32.54 22.12
CA LEU A 14 29.65 -32.12 20.88
C LEU A 14 29.73 -30.60 20.79
N ALA A 15 30.88 -30.17 20.25
CA ALA A 15 31.04 -29.04 19.36
C ALA A 15 30.07 -27.85 19.58
N LEU A 16 30.52 -26.86 20.35
CA LEU A 16 30.23 -25.45 20.03
C LEU A 16 30.96 -25.12 18.71
N ALA A 17 30.40 -25.59 17.60
CA ALA A 17 30.79 -25.17 16.26
C ALA A 17 29.83 -24.07 15.83
N LEU A 18 30.32 -22.83 15.86
CA LEU A 18 30.17 -21.85 14.78
C LEU A 18 28.88 -21.97 13.94
N SER A 19 27.71 -21.66 14.51
CA SER A 19 26.51 -21.34 13.74
C SER A 19 26.35 -19.82 13.58
N GLY A 20 27.45 -19.12 13.29
CA GLY A 20 27.46 -17.69 12.95
C GLY A 20 26.99 -17.39 11.52
N GLY A 21 26.32 -18.32 10.84
CA GLY A 21 25.96 -18.20 9.42
C GLY A 21 24.47 -18.38 9.08
N ALA A 22 23.62 -18.78 10.03
CA ALA A 22 22.18 -18.94 9.78
C ALA A 22 21.38 -17.65 10.00
N ALA A 23 21.85 -16.77 10.88
CA ALA A 23 21.14 -15.54 11.24
C ALA A 23 21.11 -14.49 10.10
N ALA A 24 22.03 -14.53 9.13
CA ALA A 24 22.08 -13.57 8.03
C ALA A 24 21.11 -13.90 6.88
N ALA A 25 20.88 -15.20 6.60
CA ALA A 25 19.95 -15.63 5.56
C ALA A 25 18.48 -15.48 6.00
N GLU A 26 18.19 -15.72 7.28
CA GLU A 26 16.87 -15.47 7.86
C GLU A 26 16.50 -13.99 7.86
N THR A 27 17.49 -13.08 8.02
CA THR A 27 17.25 -11.64 7.94
C THR A 27 17.04 -11.12 6.52
N ASP A 28 17.74 -11.69 5.52
CA ASP A 28 17.59 -11.25 4.12
C ASP A 28 16.27 -11.75 3.51
N ALA A 29 15.85 -12.97 3.82
CA ALA A 29 14.54 -13.48 3.40
C ALA A 29 13.39 -12.68 4.04
N ALA A 30 13.45 -12.44 5.35
CA ALA A 30 12.45 -11.62 6.05
C ALA A 30 12.42 -10.17 5.53
N ARG A 31 13.58 -9.59 5.21
CA ARG A 31 13.68 -8.26 4.60
C ARG A 31 13.05 -8.22 3.20
N SER A 32 13.31 -9.23 2.38
CA SER A 32 12.74 -9.37 1.04
C SER A 32 11.22 -9.52 1.07
N GLU A 33 10.67 -10.29 2.03
CA GLU A 33 9.23 -10.42 2.22
C GLU A 33 8.57 -9.10 2.66
N VAL A 34 9.20 -8.37 3.58
CA VAL A 34 8.71 -7.05 4.02
C VAL A 34 8.74 -6.04 2.87
N GLU A 35 9.82 -6.01 2.09
CA GLU A 35 9.96 -5.13 0.92
C GLU A 35 8.92 -5.48 -0.15
N SER A 36 8.71 -6.77 -0.43
CA SER A 36 7.67 -7.25 -1.34
C SER A 36 6.26 -6.86 -0.87
N GLY A 37 5.99 -6.99 0.43
CA GLY A 37 4.73 -6.58 1.05
C GLY A 37 4.49 -5.07 0.94
N ALA A 38 5.51 -4.26 1.20
CA ALA A 38 5.46 -2.80 1.10
C ALA A 38 5.23 -2.35 -0.35
N VAL A 39 5.94 -2.92 -1.32
CA VAL A 39 5.76 -2.62 -2.74
C VAL A 39 4.34 -2.95 -3.20
N ARG A 40 3.79 -4.09 -2.77
CA ARG A 40 2.39 -4.44 -3.07
C ARG A 40 1.40 -3.44 -2.46
N LEU A 41 1.60 -3.03 -1.20
CA LEU A 41 0.76 -2.03 -0.55
C LEU A 41 0.80 -0.69 -1.30
N LEU A 42 1.98 -0.24 -1.72
CA LEU A 42 2.11 1.02 -2.46
C LEU A 42 1.42 0.98 -3.82
N ARG A 43 1.45 -0.16 -4.51
CA ARG A 43 0.67 -0.37 -5.74
C ARG A 43 -0.84 -0.27 -5.46
N GLU A 44 -1.32 -0.94 -4.42
CA GLU A 44 -2.75 -0.90 -4.05
C GLU A 44 -3.21 0.52 -3.70
N LEU A 45 -2.36 1.29 -3.00
CA LEU A 45 -2.62 2.70 -2.71
C LEU A 45 -2.67 3.55 -3.98
N ALA A 46 -1.70 3.40 -4.89
CA ALA A 46 -1.69 4.16 -6.14
C ALA A 46 -2.94 3.90 -7.00
N ILE A 47 -3.36 2.63 -7.12
CA ILE A 47 -4.61 2.26 -7.79
C ILE A 47 -5.82 2.93 -7.11
N ALA A 48 -5.89 2.88 -5.77
CA ALA A 48 -6.96 3.51 -5.02
C ALA A 48 -6.98 5.04 -5.19
N ASP A 49 -5.81 5.68 -5.26
CA ASP A 49 -5.66 7.11 -5.52
C ASP A 49 -6.19 7.48 -6.90
N GLY A 50 -5.87 6.68 -7.93
CA GLY A 50 -6.41 6.81 -9.27
C GLY A 50 -7.94 6.71 -9.32
N MET A 51 -8.51 5.71 -8.64
CA MET A 51 -9.96 5.57 -8.52
C MET A 51 -10.60 6.77 -7.82
N ARG A 52 -9.97 7.29 -6.76
CA ARG A 52 -10.48 8.44 -6.01
C ARG A 52 -10.46 9.73 -6.84
N LEU A 53 -9.41 9.95 -7.64
CA LEU A 53 -9.33 11.08 -8.58
C LEU A 53 -10.40 10.99 -9.67
N SER A 54 -10.64 9.79 -10.23
CA SER A 54 -11.71 9.60 -11.21
C SER A 54 -13.09 9.91 -10.61
N ARG A 55 -13.36 9.41 -9.40
CA ARG A 55 -14.61 9.72 -8.69
C ARG A 55 -14.78 11.20 -8.40
N ALA A 56 -13.71 11.88 -7.99
CA ALA A 56 -13.71 13.33 -7.80
C ALA A 56 -14.09 14.06 -9.11
N SER A 57 -13.47 13.71 -10.22
CA SER A 57 -13.76 14.31 -11.52
C SER A 57 -15.24 14.14 -11.92
N LEU A 58 -15.77 12.92 -11.78
CA LEU A 58 -17.19 12.62 -12.06
C LEU A 58 -18.15 13.40 -11.16
N CYS A 59 -17.75 13.62 -9.91
CA CYS A 59 -18.51 14.39 -8.95
C CYS A 59 -18.38 15.90 -9.11
N GLY A 60 -17.69 16.36 -10.17
CA GLY A 60 -17.68 17.76 -10.61
C GLY A 60 -16.62 18.63 -9.92
N TYR A 61 -15.58 18.05 -9.33
CA TYR A 61 -14.43 18.83 -8.86
C TYR A 61 -13.66 19.42 -10.05
N GLY A 62 -13.28 20.69 -9.94
CA GLY A 62 -12.52 21.39 -10.98
C GLY A 62 -11.04 21.01 -10.98
N GLU A 63 -10.31 21.42 -12.03
CA GLU A 63 -8.90 21.08 -12.22
C GLU A 63 -8.01 21.46 -11.03
N ASP A 64 -8.22 22.65 -10.44
CA ASP A 64 -7.45 23.10 -9.28
C ASP A 64 -7.66 22.18 -8.06
N ASP A 65 -8.91 21.80 -7.78
CA ASP A 65 -9.24 20.91 -6.67
C ASP A 65 -8.71 19.50 -6.91
N LEU A 66 -8.77 19.01 -8.15
CA LEU A 66 -8.20 17.72 -8.55
C LEU A 66 -6.67 17.73 -8.40
N GLY A 67 -6.01 18.84 -8.75
CA GLY A 67 -4.57 19.01 -8.54
C GLY A 67 -4.18 18.98 -7.06
N ARG A 68 -4.92 19.70 -6.21
CA ARG A 68 -4.70 19.65 -4.74
C ARG A 68 -4.96 18.27 -4.16
N LEU A 69 -6.02 17.59 -4.63
CA LEU A 69 -6.33 16.23 -4.22
C LEU A 69 -5.20 15.27 -4.61
N ALA A 70 -4.72 15.31 -5.85
CA ALA A 70 -3.63 14.46 -6.32
C ALA A 70 -2.34 14.67 -5.50
N ALA A 71 -2.00 15.92 -5.19
CA ALA A 71 -0.85 16.24 -4.34
C ALA A 71 -1.02 15.70 -2.91
N SER A 72 -2.22 15.82 -2.33
CA SER A 72 -2.52 15.30 -0.99
C SER A 72 -2.46 13.77 -0.91
N LEU A 73 -3.02 13.08 -1.91
CA LEU A 73 -2.95 11.62 -2.02
C LEU A 73 -1.50 11.15 -2.17
N ARG A 74 -0.73 11.83 -3.04
CA ARG A 74 0.69 11.52 -3.22
C ARG A 74 1.48 11.68 -1.92
N ALA A 75 1.27 12.78 -1.19
CA ALA A 75 1.96 13.02 0.08
C ALA A 75 1.63 11.93 1.13
N GLN A 76 0.40 11.41 1.14
CA GLN A 76 0.02 10.28 1.99
C GLN A 76 0.74 8.99 1.57
N THR A 77 0.78 8.68 0.27
CA THR A 77 1.51 7.51 -0.24
C THR A 77 3.01 7.60 0.07
N ASP A 78 3.63 8.78 -0.07
CA ASP A 78 5.03 9.01 0.32
C ASP A 78 5.25 8.86 1.84
N ALA A 79 4.28 9.25 2.68
CA ALA A 79 4.34 9.00 4.12
C ALA A 79 4.28 7.49 4.42
N ARG A 80 3.40 6.74 3.75
CA ARG A 80 3.29 5.28 3.91
C ARG A 80 4.55 4.55 3.46
N ALA A 81 5.16 4.98 2.36
CA ALA A 81 6.44 4.42 1.90
C ALA A 81 7.54 4.61 2.96
N ARG A 82 7.64 5.82 3.53
CA ARG A 82 8.60 6.12 4.61
C ARG A 82 8.33 5.28 5.87
N GLU A 83 7.07 5.11 6.27
CA GLU A 83 6.69 4.24 7.40
C GLU A 83 7.11 2.79 7.17
N ALA A 84 7.03 2.30 5.93
CA ALA A 84 7.44 0.97 5.52
C ALA A 84 8.95 0.83 5.23
N GLY A 85 9.73 1.91 5.33
CA GLY A 85 11.17 1.90 5.08
C GLY A 85 11.56 1.74 3.61
N VAL A 86 10.65 2.07 2.68
CA VAL A 86 10.86 1.99 1.23
C VAL A 86 10.68 3.36 0.57
N SER A 87 11.10 3.50 -0.69
CA SER A 87 10.86 4.68 -1.52
C SER A 87 9.77 4.41 -2.56
N VAL A 88 9.01 5.43 -2.92
CA VAL A 88 8.08 5.37 -4.05
C VAL A 88 8.86 5.45 -5.36
N ASP A 89 8.61 4.50 -6.26
CA ASP A 89 8.99 4.63 -7.68
C ASP A 89 7.94 5.50 -8.37
N GLU A 90 8.33 6.68 -8.84
CA GLU A 90 7.40 7.66 -9.42
C GLU A 90 6.76 7.18 -10.72
N ALA A 91 7.52 6.51 -11.59
CA ALA A 91 7.01 6.01 -12.85
C ALA A 91 5.97 4.92 -12.59
N ARG A 92 6.30 3.99 -11.70
CA ARG A 92 5.38 2.90 -11.33
C ARG A 92 4.15 3.41 -10.60
N TYR A 93 4.29 4.37 -9.70
CA TYR A 93 3.16 5.02 -9.05
C TYR A 93 2.22 5.67 -10.08
N GLY A 94 2.78 6.37 -11.07
CA GLY A 94 2.01 6.95 -12.17
C GLY A 94 1.23 5.88 -12.95
N ASP A 95 1.89 4.79 -13.35
CA ASP A 95 1.26 3.68 -14.08
C ASP A 95 0.12 3.03 -13.28
N ASP A 96 0.36 2.73 -12.00
CA ASP A 96 -0.63 2.13 -11.09
C ASP A 96 -1.81 3.09 -10.83
N MET A 97 -1.55 4.40 -10.74
CA MET A 97 -2.61 5.42 -10.64
C MET A 97 -3.47 5.47 -11.91
N TYR A 98 -2.85 5.43 -13.09
CA TYR A 98 -3.60 5.37 -14.36
C TYR A 98 -4.40 4.06 -14.49
N GLU A 99 -3.88 2.94 -13.98
CA GLU A 99 -4.63 1.69 -13.89
C GLU A 99 -5.91 1.87 -13.05
N GLY A 100 -5.80 2.49 -11.87
CA GLY A 100 -6.96 2.81 -11.02
C GLY A 100 -7.99 3.71 -11.70
N MET A 101 -7.54 4.72 -12.46
CA MET A 101 -8.44 5.56 -13.25
C MET A 101 -9.18 4.75 -14.32
N GLY A 102 -8.48 3.86 -15.01
CA GLY A 102 -9.07 2.94 -16.00
C GLY A 102 -10.10 2.00 -15.39
N GLN A 103 -9.81 1.44 -14.20
CA GLN A 103 -10.76 0.62 -13.45
C GLN A 103 -12.03 1.40 -13.11
N SER A 104 -11.90 2.65 -12.63
CA SER A 104 -13.07 3.49 -12.35
C SER A 104 -13.92 3.75 -13.60
N MET A 105 -13.30 3.95 -14.76
CA MET A 105 -14.03 4.15 -16.02
C MET A 105 -14.79 2.89 -16.45
N ILE A 106 -14.17 1.71 -16.30
CA ILE A 106 -14.82 0.42 -16.59
C ILE A 106 -16.04 0.23 -15.69
N GLU A 107 -15.97 0.59 -14.40
CA GLU A 107 -17.12 0.50 -13.50
C GLU A 107 -18.27 1.43 -13.92
N LEU A 108 -17.98 2.63 -14.42
CA LEU A 108 -19.03 3.51 -14.96
C LEU A 108 -19.71 2.93 -16.19
N LEU A 109 -18.94 2.28 -17.07
CA LEU A 109 -19.48 1.66 -18.28
C LEU A 109 -20.38 0.47 -17.98
N LYS A 110 -20.34 -0.08 -16.76
CA LYS A 110 -21.26 -1.14 -16.31
C LYS A 110 -22.59 -0.62 -15.78
N LEU A 111 -22.71 0.69 -15.55
CA LEU A 111 -23.94 1.28 -15.06
C LEU A 111 -25.04 1.20 -16.14
N PRO A 112 -26.30 0.96 -15.76
CA PRO A 112 -27.39 0.93 -16.73
C PRO A 112 -27.51 2.29 -17.43
N ALA A 113 -27.79 2.28 -18.73
CA ALA A 113 -27.89 3.50 -19.55
C ALA A 113 -28.90 4.53 -19.00
N GLU A 114 -29.90 4.05 -18.25
CA GLU A 114 -30.93 4.85 -17.57
C GLU A 114 -30.34 5.73 -16.45
N GLU A 115 -29.32 5.26 -15.75
CA GLU A 115 -28.58 6.05 -14.74
C GLU A 115 -27.62 7.06 -15.38
N ILE A 116 -27.12 6.77 -16.59
CA ILE A 116 -26.21 7.65 -17.33
C ILE A 116 -26.99 8.76 -18.07
N ALA A 117 -28.23 8.48 -18.50
CA ALA A 117 -29.08 9.41 -19.26
C ALA A 117 -29.46 10.67 -18.47
N ASP A 118 -29.42 10.62 -17.13
CA ASP A 118 -29.53 11.78 -16.25
C ASP A 118 -28.29 11.89 -15.35
N GLU A 119 -27.18 12.31 -15.97
CA GLU A 119 -25.90 12.54 -15.30
C GLU A 119 -26.03 13.49 -14.09
N GLN A 120 -26.97 14.45 -14.11
CA GLN A 120 -27.21 15.33 -12.97
C GLN A 120 -27.86 14.59 -11.80
N SER A 121 -28.88 13.76 -12.03
CA SER A 121 -29.50 12.93 -10.99
C SER A 121 -28.54 11.87 -10.45
N TYR A 122 -27.73 11.27 -11.32
CA TYR A 122 -26.66 10.36 -10.93
C TYR A 122 -25.65 11.04 -9.99
N ARG A 123 -25.12 12.20 -10.40
CA ARG A 123 -24.21 13.00 -9.55
C ARG A 123 -24.89 13.42 -8.24
N ALA A 124 -26.17 13.81 -8.26
CA ALA A 124 -26.88 14.25 -7.06
C ALA A 124 -27.06 13.12 -6.03
N SER A 125 -27.26 11.88 -6.48
CA SER A 125 -27.52 10.72 -5.61
C SER A 125 -26.25 9.96 -5.21
N HIS A 126 -25.24 9.87 -6.09
CA HIS A 126 -24.06 9.03 -5.89
C HIS A 126 -22.80 9.79 -5.44
N CYS A 127 -22.81 11.13 -5.53
CA CYS A 127 -21.64 11.94 -5.14
C CYS A 127 -21.71 12.53 -3.73
N ALA A 128 -22.81 12.41 -3.00
CA ALA A 128 -22.91 13.02 -1.67
C ALA A 128 -21.85 12.47 -0.70
N GLU A 129 -21.70 11.14 -0.66
CA GLU A 129 -20.68 10.46 0.16
C GLU A 129 -19.27 10.72 -0.36
N VAL A 130 -19.07 10.59 -1.67
CA VAL A 130 -17.78 10.83 -2.35
C VAL A 130 -17.27 12.25 -2.10
N ARG A 131 -18.15 13.26 -2.17
CA ARG A 131 -17.80 14.66 -1.88
C ARG A 131 -17.44 14.86 -0.42
N GLY A 132 -18.16 14.25 0.52
CA GLY A 132 -17.83 14.31 1.94
C GLY A 132 -16.40 13.85 2.24
N ASP A 133 -16.00 12.72 1.64
CA ASP A 133 -14.66 12.16 1.75
C ASP A 133 -13.58 13.04 1.11
N ILE A 134 -13.82 13.51 -0.12
CA ILE A 134 -12.86 14.35 -0.84
C ILE A 134 -12.70 15.71 -0.16
N ASP A 135 -13.78 16.33 0.28
CA ASP A 135 -13.72 17.61 1.00
C ASP A 135 -12.94 17.47 2.31
N ALA A 136 -13.06 16.33 2.99
CA ALA A 136 -12.25 16.07 4.19
C ALA A 136 -10.76 15.98 3.86
N LEU A 137 -10.39 15.35 2.75
CA LEU A 137 -9.00 15.27 2.27
C LEU A 137 -8.46 16.64 1.82
N LEU A 138 -9.28 17.43 1.12
CA LEU A 138 -8.90 18.77 0.66
C LEU A 138 -8.72 19.76 1.81
N ARG A 139 -9.46 19.61 2.91
CA ARG A 139 -9.26 20.40 4.15
C ARG A 139 -7.98 20.06 4.89
N GLN A 140 -7.42 18.87 4.66
CA GLN A 140 -6.17 18.39 5.26
C GLN A 140 -4.95 18.67 4.39
N ALA A 141 -5.17 19.08 3.13
CA ALA A 141 -4.10 19.46 2.23
C ALA A 141 -3.37 20.71 2.80
N PRO A 142 -2.03 20.69 2.88
CA PRO A 142 -1.23 21.78 3.44
C PRO A 142 -1.31 23.08 2.62
#